data_AF-A0A813F2V3-F1
#
_entry.id   AF-A0A813F2V3-F1
#
_cell.length_a   1.000
_cell.length_b   1.000
_cell.length_c   1.000
_cell.angle_alpha   90.00
_cell.angle_beta   90.00
_cell.angle_gamma   90.00
#
_symmetry.space_group_name_H-M   'P 1'
#
loop_
_entity.id
_entity.type
_entity.pdbx_description
1 polymer ?
#
loop_
_entity_poly.entity_id
_entity_poly.type
_entity_poly.pdbx_seq_one_letter_code
_entity_poly.pdbx_strand_id
1 'polypeptide(L)'
;MEEAIEVLCSRKTNRRTLASIGLNPSLEVSVEMRKAMMTSALASRQHFCCWQIAPSDNDARISLAKSGLLTCEDGSAEEVMSALRSLSAKSGGTNRKSYNAYIMDFLEITSSQDPSRRSRD
;
A
#
# COMPACT_ATOMS: atom_id res chain seq x y z
N MET A 1 10.41 7.72 -5.16
CA MET A 1 10.96 7.46 -3.82
C MET A 1 10.06 8.01 -2.72
N GLU A 2 9.54 9.24 -2.87
CA GLU A 2 8.59 9.85 -1.93
C GLU A 2 7.36 8.98 -1.68
N GLU A 3 6.71 8.51 -2.75
CA GLU A 3 5.58 7.58 -2.68
C GLU A 3 5.87 6.32 -1.85
N ALA A 4 7.06 5.74 -1.97
CA ALA A 4 7.40 4.51 -1.23
C ALA A 4 7.41 4.77 0.29
N ILE A 5 7.85 5.95 0.71
CA ILE A 5 7.84 6.38 2.12
C ILE A 5 6.41 6.64 2.58
N GLU A 6 5.57 7.25 1.74
CA GLU A 6 4.15 7.44 2.07
C GLU A 6 3.41 6.12 2.24
N VAL A 7 3.63 5.18 1.32
CA VAL A 7 3.05 3.83 1.36
C VAL A 7 3.52 3.09 2.61
N LEU A 8 4.82 3.15 2.94
CA LEU A 8 5.33 2.52 4.15
C LEU A 8 4.71 3.13 5.42
N CYS A 9 4.58 4.45 5.50
CA CYS A 9 3.97 5.13 6.65
C CYS A 9 2.46 4.90 6.77
N SER A 10 1.75 4.64 5.66
CA SER A 10 0.30 4.44 5.67
C SER A 10 -0.13 3.04 6.11
N ARG A 11 0.76 2.04 6.09
CA ARG A 11 0.47 0.67 6.54
C ARG A 11 0.10 0.67 8.02
N LYS A 12 -0.99 -0.01 8.36
CA LYS A 12 -1.54 -0.06 9.73
C LYS A 12 -0.51 -0.48 10.78
N THR A 13 0.29 -1.51 10.47
CA THR A 13 1.33 -2.03 11.37
C THR A 13 2.47 -1.03 11.53
N ASN A 14 2.98 -0.47 10.43
CA ASN A 14 4.03 0.54 10.48
C ASN A 14 3.59 1.81 11.20
N ARG A 15 2.34 2.26 10.98
CA ARG A 15 1.76 3.40 11.70
C ARG A 15 1.66 3.13 13.20
N ARG A 16 1.31 1.91 13.62
CA ARG A 16 1.31 1.52 15.04
C ARG A 16 2.73 1.54 15.62
N THR A 17 3.72 1.02 14.88
CA THR A 17 5.13 1.06 15.26
C THR A 17 5.65 2.48 15.39
N LEU A 18 5.31 3.37 14.45
CA LEU A 18 5.67 4.78 14.53
C LEU A 18 4.97 5.46 15.72
N ALA A 19 3.69 5.20 15.95
CA ALA A 19 2.95 5.76 17.07
C ALA A 19 3.50 5.29 18.43
N SER A 20 3.97 4.04 18.55
CA SER A 20 4.51 3.50 19.80
C SER A 20 5.82 4.18 20.22
N ILE A 21 6.56 4.78 19.29
CA ILE A 21 7.76 5.60 19.55
C ILE A 21 7.45 7.10 19.58
N GLY A 22 6.17 7.48 19.66
CA GLY A 22 5.74 8.88 19.74
C GLY A 22 5.75 9.62 18.40
N LEU A 23 5.90 8.93 17.26
CA LEU A 23 5.90 9.54 15.94
C LEU A 23 4.52 9.38 15.29
N ASN A 24 3.90 10.50 14.91
CA ASN A 24 2.62 10.48 14.22
C ASN A 24 2.75 10.84 12.73
N PRO A 25 2.65 9.85 11.81
CA PRO A 25 2.75 10.10 10.37
C PRO A 25 1.51 10.77 9.78
N SER A 26 0.42 10.96 10.56
CA SER A 26 -0.81 11.63 10.09
C SER A 26 -0.70 13.15 10.02
N LEU A 27 0.41 13.73 10.49
CA LEU A 27 0.69 15.15 10.31
C LEU A 27 1.05 15.39 8.83
N GLU A 28 0.65 16.54 8.29
CA GLU A 28 1.18 17.05 7.02
C GLU A 28 2.66 17.41 7.23
N VAL A 29 3.51 16.39 7.29
CA VAL A 29 4.96 16.49 7.40
C VAL A 29 5.59 16.23 6.05
N SER A 30 6.67 16.97 5.76
CA SER A 30 7.45 16.79 4.54
C SER A 30 8.01 15.38 4.42
N VAL A 31 8.36 15.00 3.20
CA VAL A 31 8.94 13.68 2.90
C VAL A 31 10.25 13.47 3.67
N GLU A 32 11.06 14.51 3.82
CA GLU A 32 12.31 14.50 4.57
C GLU A 32 12.08 14.19 6.04
N MET A 33 11.05 14.79 6.63
CA MET A 33 10.69 14.55 8.02
C MET A 33 10.19 13.12 8.20
N ARG A 34 9.36 12.60 7.27
CA ARG A 34 8.93 11.19 7.29
C ARG A 34 10.12 10.23 7.17
N LYS A 35 11.11 10.53 6.33
CA LYS A 35 12.37 9.76 6.26
C LYS A 35 13.10 9.77 7.59
N ALA A 36 13.30 10.95 8.20
CA ALA A 36 13.99 11.08 9.48
C ALA A 36 13.27 10.31 10.60
N MET A 37 11.94 10.34 10.62
CA MET A 37 11.10 9.56 11.52
C MET A 37 11.32 8.07 11.34
N MET A 38 11.28 7.56 10.10
CA MET A 38 11.52 6.14 9.82
C MET A 38 12.93 5.71 10.20
N THR A 39 13.96 6.51 9.89
CA THR A 39 15.34 6.21 10.26
C THR A 39 15.50 6.13 11.78
N SER A 40 14.87 7.06 12.52
CA SER A 40 14.89 7.06 13.98
C SER A 40 14.17 5.84 14.56
N ALA A 41 13.05 5.45 13.94
CA ALA A 41 12.29 4.26 14.31
C ALA A 41 13.08 2.97 14.10
N LEU A 42 13.77 2.84 12.96
CA LEU A 42 14.60 1.67 12.63
C LEU A 42 15.85 1.55 13.51
N ALA A 43 16.38 2.68 13.99
CA ALA A 43 17.52 2.70 14.91
C ALA A 43 17.12 2.49 16.38
N SER A 44 15.82 2.57 16.71
CA SER A 44 15.34 2.43 18.08
C SER A 44 15.44 0.98 18.56
N ARG A 45 16.13 0.77 19.69
CA ARG A 45 16.25 -0.55 20.35
C ARG A 45 14.99 -0.97 21.10
N GLN A 46 13.98 -0.10 21.18
CA GLN A 46 12.80 -0.30 22.03
C GLN A 46 11.70 -1.16 21.37
N HIS A 47 11.78 -1.46 20.08
CA HIS A 47 10.72 -2.21 19.40
C HIS A 47 11.25 -3.25 18.40
N PHE A 48 10.90 -4.52 18.65
CA PHE A 48 11.00 -5.64 17.71
C PHE A 48 9.81 -5.71 16.75
N CYS A 49 9.22 -4.57 16.38
CA CYS A 49 8.01 -4.59 15.59
C CYS A 49 8.33 -4.93 14.13
N CYS A 50 7.55 -5.85 13.55
CA CYS A 50 7.64 -6.23 12.15
C CYS A 50 7.30 -5.02 11.28
N TRP A 51 8.26 -4.56 10.48
CA TRP A 51 8.01 -3.58 9.43
C TRP A 51 7.35 -4.29 8.26
N GLN A 52 6.16 -3.86 7.90
CA GLN A 52 5.45 -4.33 6.72
C GLN A 52 5.98 -3.58 5.50
N ILE A 53 6.55 -4.30 4.55
CA ILE A 53 6.96 -3.76 3.25
C ILE A 53 5.70 -3.40 2.45
N ALA A 54 5.87 -2.58 1.40
CA ALA A 54 4.82 -2.35 0.42
C ALA A 54 4.23 -3.70 -0.06
N PRO A 55 2.90 -3.82 -0.23
CA PRO A 55 2.28 -5.05 -0.68
C PRO A 55 2.85 -5.47 -2.04
N SER A 56 3.08 -6.76 -2.21
CA SER A 56 3.37 -7.31 -3.54
C SER A 56 2.18 -7.07 -4.47
N ASP A 57 2.45 -6.68 -5.71
CA ASP A 57 1.43 -6.53 -6.73
C ASP A 57 0.97 -7.89 -7.31
N ASN A 58 1.58 -9.01 -6.92
CA ASN A 58 1.19 -10.35 -7.38
C ASN A 58 -0.29 -10.66 -7.11
N ASP A 59 -0.78 -10.40 -5.90
CA ASP A 59 -2.18 -10.70 -5.56
C ASP A 59 -3.18 -9.87 -6.39
N ALA A 60 -2.78 -8.63 -6.71
CA ALA A 60 -3.53 -7.75 -7.60
C ALA A 60 -3.48 -8.26 -9.04
N ARG A 61 -2.30 -8.63 -9.56
CA ARG A 61 -2.11 -9.21 -10.91
C ARG A 61 -2.93 -10.47 -11.11
N ILE A 62 -2.85 -11.43 -10.17
CA ILE A 62 -3.63 -12.68 -10.18
C ILE A 62 -5.12 -12.36 -10.21
N SER A 63 -5.58 -11.43 -9.38
CA SER A 63 -7.00 -11.08 -9.31
C SER A 63 -7.50 -10.33 -10.56
N LEU A 64 -6.66 -9.48 -11.16
CA LEU A 64 -6.97 -8.77 -12.40
C LEU A 64 -6.97 -9.71 -13.61
N ALA A 65 -6.06 -10.68 -13.68
CA ALA A 65 -6.07 -11.72 -14.70
C ALA A 65 -7.30 -12.62 -14.58
N LYS A 66 -7.65 -13.05 -13.35
CA LYS A 66 -8.87 -13.84 -13.10
C LYS A 66 -10.17 -13.11 -13.45
N SER A 67 -10.19 -11.78 -13.36
CA SER A 67 -11.34 -10.96 -13.75
C SER A 67 -11.35 -10.60 -15.24
N GLY A 68 -10.36 -11.06 -16.02
CA GLY A 68 -10.24 -10.79 -17.44
C GLY A 68 -9.83 -9.35 -17.78
N LEU A 69 -9.36 -8.58 -16.78
CA LEU A 69 -8.89 -7.21 -16.95
C LEU A 69 -7.42 -7.13 -17.35
N LEU A 70 -6.66 -8.22 -17.14
CA LEU A 70 -5.33 -8.44 -17.68
C LEU A 70 -5.34 -9.69 -18.55
N THR A 71 -4.55 -9.68 -19.62
CA THR A 71 -4.36 -10.83 -20.50
C THR A 71 -3.54 -11.93 -19.83
N CYS A 72 -2.57 -11.55 -18.99
CA CYS A 72 -1.77 -12.47 -18.19
C CYS A 72 -1.31 -11.81 -16.87
N GLU A 73 -0.93 -12.64 -15.89
CA GLU A 73 -0.42 -12.18 -14.58
C GLU A 73 0.95 -11.49 -14.70
N ASP A 74 1.72 -11.86 -15.72
CA ASP A 74 3.04 -11.30 -16.04
C ASP A 74 2.98 -10.01 -16.87
N GLY A 75 1.80 -9.41 -17.00
CA GLY A 75 1.60 -8.16 -17.74
C GLY A 75 2.54 -7.04 -17.29
N SER A 76 2.81 -6.09 -18.17
CA SER A 76 3.64 -4.93 -17.85
C SER A 76 3.02 -4.10 -16.71
N ALA A 77 3.84 -3.38 -15.95
CA ALA A 77 3.33 -2.50 -14.89
C ALA A 77 2.34 -1.45 -15.44
N GLU A 78 2.51 -1.01 -16.69
CA GLU A 78 1.60 -0.09 -17.36
C GLU A 78 0.22 -0.69 -17.63
N GLU A 79 0.14 -1.95 -18.06
CA GLU A 79 -1.11 -2.68 -18.24
C GLU A 79 -1.84 -2.87 -16.91
N VAL A 80 -1.12 -3.27 -15.86
CA VAL A 80 -1.66 -3.41 -14.51
C VAL A 80 -2.20 -2.06 -14.03
N MET A 81 -1.46 -0.98 -14.23
CA MET A 81 -1.88 0.37 -13.85
C MET A 81 -3.11 0.84 -14.62
N SER A 82 -3.24 0.48 -15.90
CA SER A 82 -4.41 0.79 -16.73
C SER A 82 -5.66 0.04 -16.25
N ALA A 83 -5.51 -1.25 -15.95
CA ALA A 83 -6.58 -2.09 -15.41
C ALA A 83 -7.06 -1.58 -14.04
N LEU A 84 -6.13 -1.24 -13.14
CA LEU A 84 -6.44 -0.68 -11.83
C LEU A 84 -7.14 0.68 -11.92
N ARG A 85 -6.68 1.57 -12.83
CA ARG A 85 -7.35 2.85 -13.09
C ARG A 85 -8.80 2.65 -13.53
N SER A 86 -9.00 1.74 -14.48
CA SER A 86 -10.33 1.40 -14.99
C SER A 86 -11.24 0.87 -13.88
N LEU A 87 -10.71 0.07 -12.95
CA LEU A 87 -11.48 -0.46 -11.82
C LEU A 87 -11.79 0.62 -10.78
N SER A 88 -10.82 1.46 -10.44
CA SER A 88 -11.00 2.60 -9.54
C SER A 88 -12.07 3.55 -10.06
N ALA A 89 -12.04 3.88 -11.36
CA ALA A 89 -13.04 4.75 -11.98
C ALA A 89 -14.47 4.18 -11.89
N LYS A 90 -14.62 2.85 -12.04
CA LYS A 90 -15.92 2.17 -11.89
C LYS A 90 -16.41 2.11 -10.44
N SER A 91 -15.50 2.13 -9.47
CA SER A 91 -15.80 1.93 -8.05
C SER A 91 -15.98 3.24 -7.26
N GLY A 92 -15.91 4.40 -7.94
CA GLY A 92 -15.90 5.71 -7.30
C GLY A 92 -14.60 6.02 -6.53
N GLY A 93 -13.53 5.29 -6.82
CA GLY A 93 -12.24 5.43 -6.14
C GLY A 93 -11.56 6.76 -6.43
N THR A 94 -10.83 7.28 -5.44
CA THR A 94 -10.04 8.50 -5.59
C THR A 94 -9.08 8.40 -6.77
N ASN A 95 -8.96 9.48 -7.56
CA ASN A 95 -8.04 9.55 -8.69
C ASN A 95 -6.59 9.67 -8.18
N ARG A 96 -6.06 8.57 -7.63
CA ARG A 96 -4.73 8.53 -7.03
C ARG A 96 -3.67 8.51 -8.13
N LYS A 97 -2.55 9.20 -7.93
CA LYS A 97 -1.56 9.39 -8.99
C LYS A 97 -0.55 8.25 -9.13
N SER A 98 -0.60 7.24 -8.26
CA SER A 98 0.55 6.39 -8.00
C SER A 98 0.20 4.90 -8.00
N TYR A 99 1.11 4.07 -8.52
CA TYR A 99 0.87 2.64 -8.75
C TYR A 99 0.55 1.90 -7.44
N ASN A 100 1.35 2.14 -6.39
CA ASN A 100 1.13 1.46 -5.11
C ASN A 100 -0.17 1.91 -4.44
N ALA A 101 -0.60 3.15 -4.67
CA ALA A 101 -1.85 3.64 -4.13
C ALA A 101 -3.05 2.93 -4.80
N TYR A 102 -2.99 2.69 -6.11
CA TYR A 102 -3.98 1.88 -6.82
C TYR A 102 -4.01 0.42 -6.35
N ILE A 103 -2.84 -0.18 -6.11
CA ILE A 103 -2.74 -1.55 -5.56
C ILE A 103 -3.37 -1.60 -4.16
N MET A 104 -3.10 -0.63 -3.30
CA MET A 104 -3.69 -0.60 -1.95
C MET A 104 -5.20 -0.42 -1.98
N ASP A 105 -5.72 0.50 -2.80
CA ASP A 105 -7.17 0.70 -2.93
C ASP A 105 -7.83 -0.59 -3.47
N PHE A 106 -7.19 -1.27 -4.42
CA PHE A 106 -7.66 -2.56 -4.92
C PHE A 106 -7.72 -3.64 -3.84
N LEU A 107 -6.65 -3.78 -3.03
CA LEU A 107 -6.59 -4.75 -1.94
C LEU A 107 -7.60 -4.43 -0.82
N GLU A 108 -7.83 -3.15 -0.54
CA GLU A 108 -8.84 -2.71 0.44
C GLU A 108 -10.26 -3.02 -0.05
N ILE A 109 -10.58 -2.71 -1.31
CA ILE A 109 -11.88 -3.03 -1.92
C ILE A 109 -12.12 -4.55 -1.93
N THR A 110 -11.14 -5.32 -2.38
CA THR A 110 -11.28 -6.79 -2.47
C THR A 110 -11.36 -7.46 -1.10
N SER A 111 -10.61 -6.98 -0.09
CA SER A 111 -10.72 -7.50 1.29
C SER A 111 -12.00 -7.08 2.02
N SER A 112 -12.62 -5.97 1.60
CA SER A 112 -13.94 -5.55 2.08
C SER A 112 -15.06 -6.40 1.48
N GLN A 113 -14.95 -6.74 0.18
CA GLN A 113 -15.92 -7.57 -0.54
C GLN A 113 -15.79 -9.07 -0.22
N ASP A 114 -14.58 -9.55 0.09
CA ASP A 114 -14.30 -10.94 0.46
C ASP A 114 -13.46 -10.99 1.76
N PRO A 115 -14.11 -11.15 2.93
CA PRO A 115 -13.43 -11.21 4.22
C PRO A 115 -12.43 -12.37 4.34
N SER A 116 -12.57 -13.42 3.54
CA SER A 116 -11.64 -14.57 3.54
C SER A 116 -10.29 -14.24 2.92
N ARG A 117 -10.24 -13.17 2.11
CA ARG A 117 -9.03 -12.59 1.51
C ARG A 117 -8.36 -11.54 2.38
N ARG A 118 -8.90 -11.23 3.56
CA ARG A 118 -8.12 -10.50 4.57
C ARG A 118 -6.89 -11.33 4.84
N SER A 119 -5.72 -10.80 4.48
CA SER A 119 -4.45 -11.31 4.97
C SER A 119 -4.65 -11.61 6.44
N ARG A 120 -4.53 -12.89 6.84
CA ARG A 120 -4.54 -13.28 8.24
C ARG A 120 -3.30 -12.65 8.87
N ASP A 121 -3.46 -11.41 9.33
CA ASP A 121 -2.60 -10.77 10.32
C ASP A 121 -2.68 -11.55 11.65
#